data_AF-A0A923E3N0-F1
#
_entry.id   AF-A0A923E3N0-F1
#
_cell.length_a   1.000
_cell.length_b   1.000
_cell.length_c   1.000
_cell.angle_alpha   90.00
_cell.angle_beta   90.00
_cell.angle_gamma   90.00
#
_symmetry.space_group_name_H-M   'P 1'
#
loop_
_entity.id
_entity.type
_entity.pdbx_description
1 polymer ?
#
loop_
_entity_poly.entity_id
_entity_poly.type
_entity_poly.pdbx_seq_one_letter_code
_entity_poly.pdbx_strand_id
1 'polypeptide(L)' 'MKKYHTLYLMVRVVAETELITISDAVHEVEIHSRLHLPDTPNVKILETEILLTRVTNPNRINHGTQS' A
#
# COMPACT_ATOMS: atom_id res chain seq x y z
N MET A 1 22.34 0.38 23.29
CA MET A 1 21.87 1.25 22.18
C MET A 1 20.87 0.45 21.36
N LYS A 2 19.64 0.94 21.16
CA LYS A 2 18.65 0.24 20.33
C LYS A 2 18.97 0.48 18.85
N LYS A 3 18.91 -0.57 18.02
CA LYS A 3 19.05 -0.47 16.56
C LYS A 3 17.66 -0.56 15.95
N TYR A 4 17.31 0.41 15.11
CA TYR A 4 16.05 0.45 14.38
C TYR A 4 16.35 0.22 12.90
N HIS A 5 15.42 -0.44 12.20
CA HIS A 5 15.49 -0.65 10.76
C HIS A 5 14.16 -0.24 10.16
N THR A 6 14.21 0.54 9.08
CA THR A 6 13.02 0.85 8.27
C THR A 6 12.73 -0.33 7.35
N LEU A 7 11.48 -0.80 7.37
CA LEU A 7 11.00 -1.86 6.49
C LEU A 7 10.01 -1.26 5.49
N TYR A 8 10.12 -1.64 4.22
CA TYR A 8 9.14 -1.28 3.19
C TYR A 8 8.30 -2.52 2.88
N LEU A 9 6.98 -2.40 3.04
CA LEU A 9 6.04 -3.48 2.79
C LEU A 9 5.20 -3.15 1.55
N MET A 10 5.06 -4.13 0.64
CA MET A 10 4.06 -4.06 -0.42
C MET A 10 2.85 -4.89 0.00
N VAL A 11 1.69 -4.24 0.09
CA VAL A 11 0.42 -4.87 0.49
C VAL A 11 -0.57 -4.74 -0.67
N ARG A 12 -1.34 -5.79 -0.93
CA ARG A 12 -2.47 -5.72 -1.86
C ARG A 12 -3.71 -5.26 -1.10
N VAL A 13 -4.29 -4.15 -1.54
CA VAL A 13 -5.56 -3.63 -1.02
C VAL A 13 -6.61 -3.77 -2.12
N VAL A 14 -7.77 -4.31 -1.76
CA VAL A 14 -8.97 -4.31 -2.62
C VAL A 14 -10.00 -3.45 -1.92
N ALA A 15 -10.43 -2.40 -2.58
CA ALA A 15 -11.39 -1.45 -2.05
C ALA A 15 -12.54 -1.26 -3.05
N GLU A 16 -13.74 -1.13 -2.51
CA GLU A 16 -14.92 -0.66 -3.23
C GLU A 16 -15.11 0.82 -2.92
N THR A 17 -15.51 1.62 -3.91
CA THR A 17 -15.67 3.06 -3.76
C THR A 17 -16.72 3.59 -4.73
N GLU A 18 -17.43 4.64 -4.31
CA GLU A 18 -18.33 5.42 -5.17
C GLU A 18 -17.63 6.64 -5.78
N LEU A 19 -16.36 6.87 -5.45
CA LEU A 19 -15.58 7.98 -5.99
C LEU A 19 -15.33 7.80 -7.49
N ILE A 20 -15.41 8.92 -8.21
CA ILE A 20 -15.36 8.94 -9.68
C ILE A 20 -13.97 8.58 -10.20
N THR A 21 -12.91 9.04 -9.52
CA THR A 21 -11.55 8.80 -9.97
C THR A 21 -10.78 7.92 -9.00
N ILE A 22 -9.90 7.09 -9.58
CA ILE A 22 -8.96 6.26 -8.83
C ILE A 22 -8.04 7.14 -7.97
N SER A 23 -7.69 8.34 -8.45
CA SER A 23 -6.83 9.27 -7.69
C SER A 23 -7.50 9.72 -6.41
N ASP A 24 -8.80 10.00 -6.44
CA ASP A 24 -9.56 10.40 -5.24
C ASP A 24 -9.62 9.26 -4.24
N ALA A 25 -9.87 8.03 -4.71
CA ALA A 25 -9.90 6.85 -3.86
C ALA A 25 -8.53 6.56 -3.21
N VAL A 26 -7.44 6.74 -3.97
CA VAL A 26 -6.08 6.63 -3.43
C VAL A 26 -5.84 7.68 -2.36
N HIS A 27 -6.18 8.94 -2.63
CA HIS A 27 -5.97 10.04 -1.71
C HIS A 27 -6.77 9.86 -0.41
N GLU A 28 -8.03 9.41 -0.51
CA GLU A 28 -8.87 9.10 0.65
C GLU A 28 -8.21 8.02 1.53
N VAL A 29 -7.70 6.95 0.92
CA VAL A 29 -7.00 5.89 1.66
C VAL A 29 -5.73 6.43 2.32
N GLU A 30 -4.93 7.23 1.62
CA GLU A 30 -3.68 7.80 2.14
C GLU A 30 -3.91 8.73 3.34
N ILE A 31 -4.99 9.52 3.33
CA ILE A 31 -5.29 10.47 4.42
C ILE A 31 -6.01 9.79 5.59
N HIS A 32 -6.98 8.93 5.31
CA HIS A 32 -7.95 8.48 6.31
C HIS A 32 -7.70 7.07 6.82
N SER A 33 -6.94 6.24 6.10
CA SER A 33 -6.66 4.87 6.53
C SER A 33 -5.42 4.78 7.41
N ARG A 34 -5.38 3.75 8.26
CA ARG A 34 -4.21 3.38 9.06
C ARG A 34 -3.92 1.91 8.84
N LEU A 35 -2.67 1.58 8.51
CA LEU A 35 -2.21 0.20 8.46
C LEU A 35 -1.78 -0.21 9.86
N HIS A 36 -2.39 -1.26 10.41
CA HIS A 36 -1.95 -1.86 11.68
C HIS A 36 -1.20 -3.17 11.42
N LEU A 37 0.10 -3.19 11.73
CA LEU A 37 0.93 -4.39 11.66
C LEU A 37 1.35 -4.80 13.08
N PRO A 38 0.86 -5.94 13.59
CA PRO A 38 1.17 -6.38 14.94
C PRO A 38 2.63 -6.83 15.08
N ASP A 39 3.10 -6.89 16.32
CA ASP A 39 4.38 -7.52 16.67
C ASP A 39 4.45 -8.96 16.15
N THR A 40 5.67 -9.40 15.82
CA THR A 40 5.98 -10.81 15.55
C THR A 40 6.82 -11.36 16.70
N PRO A 41 7.04 -12.68 16.81
CA PRO A 41 7.75 -13.27 17.95
C PRO A 41 9.13 -12.66 18.25
N ASN A 42 9.81 -12.11 17.23
CA ASN A 42 11.16 -11.56 17.35
C ASN A 42 11.29 -10.10 16.88
N VAL A 43 10.21 -9.48 16.40
CA VAL A 43 10.25 -8.09 15.88
C VAL A 43 9.13 -7.30 16.53
N LYS A 44 9.53 -6.25 17.26
CA LYS A 44 8.62 -5.25 17.79
C LYS A 44 8.38 -4.16 16.74
N ILE A 45 7.14 -4.01 16.31
CA ILE A 45 6.70 -2.94 15.42
C ILE A 45 6.46 -1.69 16.28
N LEU A 46 7.09 -0.58 15.91
CA LEU A 46 7.01 0.66 16.68
C LEU A 46 6.04 1.65 16.06
N GLU A 47 5.97 1.65 14.73
CA GLU A 47 5.15 2.56 13.94
C GLU A 47 4.89 1.94 12.57
N THR A 48 3.73 2.27 12.02
CA THR A 48 3.32 1.94 10.67
C THR A 48 2.72 3.16 10.01
N GLU A 49 3.19 3.46 8.80
CA GLU A 49 2.74 4.62 8.02
C GLU A 49 2.47 4.20 6.57
N ILE A 50 1.47 4.80 5.95
CA ILE A 50 1.23 4.70 4.51
C ILE A 50 2.02 5.81 3.83
N LEU A 51 3.19 5.48 3.28
CA LEU A 51 4.07 6.45 2.63
C LEU A 51 3.67 6.75 1.17
N LEU A 52 3.15 5.74 0.46
CA LEU A 52 2.78 5.84 -0.95
C LEU A 52 1.85 4.68 -1.33
N THR A 53 0.70 4.98 -1.94
CA THR A 53 -0.19 3.98 -2.53
C THR A 53 0.03 3.91 -4.04
N ARG A 54 0.41 2.72 -4.55
CA ARG A 54 0.59 2.50 -5.99
C ARG A 54 -0.61 1.78 -6.58
N VAL A 55 -1.18 2.34 -7.64
CA VAL A 55 -2.25 1.72 -8.41
C VAL A 55 -1.66 0.96 -9.58
N THR A 56 -2.05 -0.31 -9.74
CA THR A 56 -1.82 -1.06 -10.97
C THR A 56 -3.16 -1.26 -11.66
N ASN A 57 -3.25 -0.91 -12.95
CA ASN A 57 -4.43 -1.21 -13.75
C ASN A 57 -4.32 -2.66 -14.24
N PRO A 58 -5.15 -3.60 -13.75
CA PRO A 58 -5.07 -5.00 -14.16
C PRO A 58 -5.33 -5.19 -15.67
N ASN A 59 -6.02 -4.25 -16.33
CA ASN A 59 -6.31 -4.32 -17.77
C ASN A 59 -5.11 -3.92 -18.67
N ARG A 60 -3.95 -3.57 -18.10
CA ARG A 60 -2.72 -3.24 -18.85
C ARG A 60 -1.66 -4.34 -18.84
N ILE A 61 -1.97 -5.51 -18.29
CA ILE A 61 -1.04 -6.64 -18.27
C ILE A 61 -1.25 -7.45 -19.56
N ASN A 62 -0.38 -7.20 -20.54
CA ASN A 62 -0.16 -7.94 -21.81
C ASN A 62 -0.95 -7.51 -23.07
N HIS A 63 -0.35 -6.62 -23.85
CA HIS A 63 -0.24 -6.80 -25.30
C HIS A 63 1.23 -6.59 -25.70
N GLY A 64 2.06 -7.58 -25.36
CA GLY A 64 3.35 -7.74 -26.02
C GLY A 64 3.10 -8.12 -27.48
N THR A 65 2.94 -7.13 -28.36
CA THR A 65 3.15 -7.34 -29.78
C THR A 65 4.66 -7.43 -30.00
N GLN A 66 5.13 -8.64 -30.24
CA GLN A 66 6.39 -8.87 -30.93
C GLN A 66 6.29 -8.21 -32.31
N SER A 67 7.22 -7.32 -32.61
CA SER A 67 7.64 -6.92 -33.96
C SER A 67 9.15 -6.78 -33.97
#